data_AF-A0A1A9UJD9-F1
#
_entry.id   AF-A0A1A9UJD9-F1
#
_cell.length_a   1.000
_cell.length_b   1.000
_cell.length_c   1.000
_cell.angle_alpha   90.00
_cell.angle_beta   90.00
_cell.angle_gamma   90.00
#
_symmetry.space_group_name_H-M   'P 1'
#
loop_
_entity.id
_entity.type
_entity.pdbx_description
1 polymer ?
#
loop_
_entity_poly.entity_id
_entity_poly.type
_entity_poly.pdbx_seq_one_letter_code
_entity_poly.pdbx_strand_id
1 'polypeptide(L)'
;MEFVELIKTPKLDGVLLHDHLHATVEGTLCITGHHLLLSARQESSQELWLMHKNIDGVEKKPFVVQNVLMGGIITLKCKDLRIISLEIKYAKEYLNVAASLEALSSLHNPELEYPFFYRPMYTILEDGYTMFRPELEFAKLVGSSSNVGTCNVPANSVAAANGYDGSLGCEWRIAHINKDFKLCPTYGAALIVPKCITDEQIVQSATFRDGGRFPVLCYRHENGAALLRSAQPISTQSMKRCRADEAILNVVLGRSKKGFIVDTWGKGKSNTETDQHYSQWKKVNRSIGNISSPAAILDCFTKMIEACNDTACTSDKWLSRLDGSQWLSLVLNSLNAACVVAQCLDQEGSPVLVHGAMGLDSTLIVTSLVQIILNPDCRTVRGIQALIEREWIQAGHPFASRHQYSCYTLPQNRPKSCGATFLLFLDCIHQLYKQFPCSFEFNIQLLILLFEHSYFSQYGTFLCDSERERHELRVHTRTTSLWSYLNRPDVLKNLLNPLYEPNPNVIWPSVAPISLELWQELYLRWTVDQMNSERNLAQILHLVTSEKELRSKALKLRKQASDLRCEILKLLKSGN
;
A
#
# COMPACT_ATOMS: atom_id res chain seq x y z
N MET A 1 -10.90 -29.93 11.98
CA MET A 1 -12.26 -30.50 12.16
C MET A 1 -13.34 -29.47 11.79
N GLU A 2 -13.07 -28.17 11.87
CA GLU A 2 -14.11 -27.11 11.73
C GLU A 2 -14.66 -26.86 10.32
N PHE A 3 -13.88 -27.00 9.23
CA PHE A 3 -14.39 -26.67 7.88
C PHE A 3 -15.38 -27.69 7.31
N VAL A 4 -15.27 -28.96 7.69
CA VAL A 4 -16.09 -30.05 7.12
C VAL A 4 -17.57 -29.85 7.44
N GLU A 5 -17.86 -29.31 8.63
CA GLU A 5 -19.23 -29.04 9.08
C GLU A 5 -19.89 -27.89 8.31
N LEU A 6 -19.08 -27.00 7.71
CA LEU A 6 -19.55 -25.87 6.91
C LEU A 6 -19.84 -26.25 5.45
N ILE A 7 -19.30 -27.38 4.98
CA ILE A 7 -19.39 -27.81 3.57
C ILE A 7 -20.49 -28.87 3.44
N LYS A 8 -21.66 -28.45 2.95
CA LYS A 8 -22.82 -29.34 2.78
C LYS A 8 -22.77 -30.17 1.50
N THR A 9 -22.25 -29.58 0.42
CA THR A 9 -22.04 -30.23 -0.87
C THR A 9 -20.61 -29.97 -1.32
N PRO A 10 -19.66 -30.90 -1.07
CA PRO A 10 -18.25 -30.69 -1.38
C PRO A 10 -17.95 -30.77 -2.89
N LYS A 11 -18.76 -31.51 -3.65
CA LYS A 11 -18.61 -31.70 -5.09
C LYS A 11 -19.98 -31.71 -5.76
N LEU A 12 -20.13 -30.94 -6.85
CA LEU A 12 -21.36 -30.85 -7.62
C LEU A 12 -21.06 -30.79 -9.12
N ASP A 13 -21.61 -31.73 -9.89
CA ASP A 13 -21.46 -31.78 -11.34
C ASP A 13 -22.57 -31.00 -12.06
N GLY A 14 -22.27 -30.48 -13.26
CA GLY A 14 -23.25 -29.82 -14.12
C GLY A 14 -23.63 -28.40 -13.69
N VAL A 15 -22.70 -27.71 -13.02
CA VAL A 15 -22.84 -26.30 -12.65
C VAL A 15 -22.43 -25.44 -13.84
N LEU A 16 -23.26 -24.45 -14.20
CA LEU A 16 -22.91 -23.49 -15.24
C LEU A 16 -22.28 -22.25 -14.59
N LEU A 17 -21.05 -21.93 -15.00
CA LEU A 17 -20.37 -20.70 -14.66
C LEU A 17 -20.65 -19.65 -15.74
N HIS A 18 -21.19 -18.52 -15.32
CA HIS A 18 -21.32 -17.33 -16.15
C HIS A 18 -20.35 -16.26 -15.64
N ASP A 19 -19.61 -15.67 -16.58
CA ASP A 19 -18.74 -14.52 -16.38
C ASP A 19 -19.11 -13.44 -17.40
N HIS A 20 -18.78 -12.17 -17.12
CA HIS A 20 -19.11 -11.04 -17.98
C HIS A 20 -18.31 -11.04 -19.30
N LEU A 21 -17.08 -11.54 -19.27
CA LEU A 21 -16.16 -11.50 -20.42
C LEU A 21 -16.08 -12.82 -21.19
N HIS A 22 -16.41 -13.94 -20.55
CA HIS A 22 -16.19 -15.28 -21.10
C HIS A 22 -17.51 -15.99 -21.40
N ALA A 23 -17.45 -16.96 -22.32
CA ALA A 23 -18.58 -17.82 -22.63
C ALA A 23 -18.98 -18.66 -21.40
N THR A 24 -20.27 -19.01 -21.28
CA THR A 24 -20.76 -19.89 -20.22
C THR A 24 -20.04 -21.25 -20.26
N VAL A 25 -19.57 -21.70 -19.10
CA VAL A 25 -18.82 -22.96 -18.95
C VAL A 25 -19.59 -23.93 -18.06
N GLU A 26 -19.89 -25.15 -18.54
CA GLU A 26 -20.40 -26.23 -17.68
C GLU A 26 -19.25 -27.01 -17.06
N GLY A 27 -19.27 -27.18 -15.74
CA GLY A 27 -18.19 -27.85 -15.04
C GLY A 27 -18.59 -28.56 -13.75
N THR A 28 -17.58 -29.11 -13.10
CA THR A 28 -17.66 -29.67 -11.75
C THR A 28 -17.21 -28.63 -10.74
N LEU A 29 -18.11 -28.26 -9.83
CA LEU A 29 -17.83 -27.38 -8.70
C LEU A 29 -17.28 -28.21 -7.53
N CYS A 30 -16.18 -27.76 -6.93
CA CYS A 30 -15.59 -28.33 -5.74
C CYS A 30 -15.44 -27.25 -4.66
N ILE A 31 -15.93 -27.52 -3.46
CA ILE A 31 -15.82 -26.63 -2.29
C ILE A 31 -14.84 -27.26 -1.30
N THR A 32 -13.77 -26.53 -0.99
CA THR A 32 -12.79 -26.88 0.03
C THR A 32 -12.88 -25.91 1.21
N GLY A 33 -12.05 -26.08 2.24
CA GLY A 33 -12.04 -25.18 3.40
C GLY A 33 -11.67 -23.72 3.05
N HIS A 34 -10.90 -23.49 1.99
CA HIS A 34 -10.39 -22.16 1.64
C HIS A 34 -10.72 -21.72 0.20
N HIS A 35 -11.04 -22.66 -0.68
CA HIS A 35 -11.25 -22.39 -2.11
C HIS A 35 -12.56 -22.98 -2.62
N LEU A 36 -13.17 -22.25 -3.55
CA LEU A 36 -14.14 -22.69 -4.51
C LEU A 36 -13.42 -22.93 -5.85
N LEU A 37 -13.55 -24.15 -6.38
CA LEU A 37 -12.94 -24.55 -7.64
C LEU A 37 -14.04 -24.94 -8.63
N LEU A 38 -13.91 -24.56 -9.90
CA LEU A 38 -14.75 -25.10 -10.96
C LEU A 38 -13.86 -25.49 -12.14
N SER A 39 -13.98 -26.74 -12.58
CA SER A 39 -13.25 -27.26 -13.73
C SER A 39 -14.23 -27.79 -14.78
N ALA A 40 -14.15 -27.25 -15.98
CA ALA A 40 -14.74 -27.89 -17.15
C ALA A 40 -13.85 -29.07 -17.53
N ARG A 41 -14.41 -30.26 -17.70
CA ARG A 41 -13.64 -31.50 -17.94
C ARG A 41 -13.11 -31.59 -19.39
N GLN A 42 -12.79 -30.45 -20.01
CA GLN A 42 -12.26 -30.33 -21.37
C GLN A 42 -10.81 -29.84 -21.31
N GLU A 43 -9.91 -30.48 -22.06
CA GLU A 43 -8.53 -30.00 -22.24
C GLU A 43 -8.58 -28.57 -22.80
N SER A 44 -7.82 -27.64 -22.20
CA SER A 44 -7.79 -26.17 -22.45
C SER A 44 -8.98 -25.32 -21.95
N SER A 45 -9.93 -25.88 -21.19
CA SER A 45 -11.04 -25.08 -20.65
C SER A 45 -10.66 -24.26 -19.42
N GLN A 46 -11.39 -23.16 -19.17
CA GLN A 46 -11.18 -22.29 -18.02
C GLN A 46 -11.42 -23.03 -16.70
N GLU A 47 -10.45 -22.93 -15.79
CA GLU A 47 -10.61 -23.32 -14.39
C GLU A 47 -10.86 -22.08 -13.54
N LEU A 48 -11.91 -22.10 -12.72
CA LEU A 48 -12.11 -21.12 -11.67
C LEU A 48 -11.35 -21.55 -10.42
N TRP A 49 -10.49 -20.67 -9.92
CA TRP A 49 -9.85 -20.80 -8.62
C TRP A 49 -10.17 -19.55 -7.78
N LEU A 50 -11.08 -19.69 -6.82
CA LEU A 50 -11.56 -18.56 -6.01
C LEU A 50 -11.38 -18.85 -4.52
N MET A 51 -10.60 -18.02 -3.82
CA MET A 51 -10.54 -18.08 -2.36
C MET A 51 -11.83 -17.57 -1.73
N HIS A 52 -12.34 -18.24 -0.70
CA HIS A 52 -13.56 -17.81 0.01
C HIS A 52 -13.42 -16.40 0.61
N LYS A 53 -12.21 -16.04 1.03
CA LYS A 53 -11.88 -14.67 1.54
C LYS A 53 -12.06 -13.58 0.48
N ASN A 54 -11.98 -13.92 -0.81
CA ASN A 54 -12.24 -13.00 -1.91
C ASN A 54 -13.74 -12.77 -2.14
N ILE A 55 -14.64 -13.59 -1.60
CA ILE A 55 -16.08 -13.38 -1.75
C ILE A 55 -16.49 -12.24 -0.81
N ASP A 56 -16.99 -11.13 -1.38
CA ASP A 56 -17.50 -9.98 -0.63
C ASP A 56 -19.01 -10.09 -0.41
N GLY A 57 -19.75 -10.57 -1.41
CA GLY A 57 -21.20 -10.72 -1.37
C GLY A 57 -21.68 -11.96 -2.09
N VAL A 58 -22.72 -12.59 -1.54
CA VAL A 58 -23.42 -13.74 -2.12
C VAL A 58 -24.87 -13.37 -2.37
N GLU A 59 -25.28 -13.32 -3.63
CA GLU A 59 -26.65 -13.02 -4.04
C GLU A 59 -27.33 -14.30 -4.55
N LYS A 60 -28.56 -14.54 -4.08
CA LYS A 60 -29.30 -15.79 -4.27
C LYS A 60 -30.55 -15.51 -5.10
N LYS A 61 -30.63 -16.04 -6.32
CA LYS A 61 -31.78 -15.91 -7.21
C LYS A 61 -32.41 -17.29 -7.49
N PRO A 62 -33.46 -17.68 -6.74
CA PRO A 62 -34.08 -18.99 -6.91
C PRO A 62 -34.91 -19.09 -8.20
N PHE A 63 -34.93 -20.27 -8.79
CA PHE A 63 -35.87 -20.64 -9.86
C PHE A 63 -37.09 -21.32 -9.25
N VAL A 64 -38.24 -20.65 -9.30
CA VAL A 64 -39.51 -21.15 -8.76
C VAL A 64 -40.49 -21.36 -9.90
N VAL A 65 -40.97 -22.60 -10.05
CA VAL A 65 -41.99 -22.98 -11.03
C VAL A 65 -43.18 -23.54 -10.26
N GLN A 66 -44.37 -22.98 -10.46
CA GLN A 66 -45.60 -23.40 -9.76
C GLN A 66 -45.43 -23.49 -8.22
N ASN A 67 -44.78 -22.50 -7.60
CA ASN A 67 -44.42 -22.47 -6.17
C ASN A 67 -43.46 -23.58 -5.69
N VAL A 68 -42.84 -24.33 -6.60
CA VAL A 68 -41.80 -25.32 -6.29
C VAL A 68 -40.42 -24.75 -6.65
N LEU A 69 -39.52 -24.76 -5.67
CA LEU A 69 -38.12 -24.41 -5.90
C LEU A 69 -37.45 -25.53 -6.72
N MET A 70 -36.94 -25.18 -7.90
CA MET A 70 -36.24 -26.11 -8.78
C MET A 70 -34.73 -26.06 -8.58
N GLY A 71 -34.17 -24.86 -8.45
CA GLY A 71 -32.74 -24.56 -8.41
C GLY A 71 -32.53 -23.06 -8.30
N GLY A 72 -31.47 -22.53 -8.89
CA GLY A 72 -31.26 -21.08 -8.97
C GLY A 72 -29.88 -20.66 -9.42
N ILE A 73 -29.67 -19.34 -9.41
CA ILE A 73 -28.38 -18.71 -9.66
C ILE A 73 -27.83 -18.16 -8.35
N ILE A 74 -26.56 -18.47 -8.07
CA ILE A 74 -25.78 -17.86 -6.99
C ILE A 74 -24.79 -16.90 -7.65
N THR A 75 -24.93 -15.60 -7.40
CA THR A 75 -24.00 -14.58 -7.89
C THR A 75 -23.01 -14.23 -6.79
N LEU A 76 -21.71 -14.42 -7.08
CA LEU A 76 -20.61 -14.08 -6.18
C LEU A 76 -19.99 -12.77 -6.65
N LYS A 77 -20.03 -11.78 -5.77
CA LYS A 77 -19.36 -10.49 -5.96
C LYS A 77 -18.07 -10.51 -5.15
N CYS A 78 -16.96 -10.31 -5.82
CA CYS A 78 -15.64 -10.58 -5.26
C CYS A 78 -14.90 -9.28 -4.93
N LYS A 79 -14.03 -9.30 -3.93
CA LYS A 79 -13.24 -8.14 -3.48
C LYS A 79 -12.25 -7.68 -4.55
N ASP A 80 -11.88 -8.58 -5.44
CA ASP A 80 -11.12 -8.33 -6.67
C ASP A 80 -11.96 -7.70 -7.80
N LEU A 81 -13.18 -7.21 -7.52
CA LEU A 81 -14.10 -6.55 -8.46
C LEU A 81 -14.77 -7.47 -9.48
N ARG A 82 -14.55 -8.79 -9.40
CA ARG A 82 -15.17 -9.76 -10.30
C ARG A 82 -16.58 -10.09 -9.85
N ILE A 83 -17.50 -10.25 -10.80
CA ILE A 83 -18.85 -10.75 -10.56
C ILE A 83 -19.03 -12.01 -11.39
N ILE A 84 -19.23 -13.15 -10.71
CA ILE A 84 -19.44 -14.44 -11.35
C ILE A 84 -20.77 -15.04 -10.89
N SER A 85 -21.42 -15.82 -11.75
CA SER A 85 -22.69 -16.47 -11.42
C SER A 85 -22.62 -17.98 -11.63
N LEU A 86 -23.12 -18.73 -10.66
CA LEU A 86 -23.21 -20.19 -10.68
C LEU A 86 -24.67 -20.59 -10.82
N GLU A 87 -25.03 -21.20 -11.94
CA GLU A 87 -26.35 -21.78 -12.14
C GLU A 87 -26.37 -23.23 -11.65
N ILE A 88 -27.31 -23.53 -10.75
CA ILE A 88 -27.48 -24.85 -10.14
C ILE A 88 -28.90 -25.34 -10.39
N LYS A 89 -29.00 -26.50 -11.04
CA LYS A 89 -30.26 -27.09 -11.53
C LYS A 89 -31.19 -27.61 -10.43
N TYR A 90 -30.64 -28.04 -9.30
CA TYR A 90 -31.38 -28.75 -8.24
C TYR A 90 -31.46 -27.97 -6.93
N ALA A 91 -32.65 -27.90 -6.34
CA ALA A 91 -32.98 -27.04 -5.19
C ALA A 91 -32.14 -27.34 -3.95
N LYS A 92 -31.98 -28.63 -3.61
CA LYS A 92 -31.18 -29.07 -2.46
C LYS A 92 -29.73 -28.61 -2.59
N GLU A 93 -29.15 -28.82 -3.77
CA GLU A 93 -27.75 -28.47 -4.03
C GLU A 93 -27.55 -26.97 -4.08
N TYR A 94 -28.49 -26.23 -4.68
CA TYR A 94 -28.51 -24.77 -4.66
C TYR A 94 -28.48 -24.22 -3.23
N LEU A 95 -29.37 -24.70 -2.35
CA LEU A 95 -29.41 -24.28 -0.94
C LEU A 95 -28.14 -24.67 -0.17
N ASN A 96 -27.62 -25.87 -0.42
CA ASN A 96 -26.41 -26.38 0.24
C ASN A 96 -25.16 -25.58 -0.15
N VAL A 97 -24.96 -25.35 -1.45
CA VAL A 97 -23.82 -24.58 -1.96
C VAL A 97 -23.91 -23.14 -1.45
N ALA A 98 -25.07 -22.50 -1.54
CA ALA A 98 -25.27 -21.14 -1.04
C ALA A 98 -24.93 -21.01 0.45
N ALA A 99 -25.45 -21.93 1.28
CA ALA A 99 -25.16 -21.92 2.71
C ALA A 99 -23.68 -22.19 3.04
N SER A 100 -23.01 -23.06 2.26
CA SER A 100 -21.59 -23.35 2.44
C SER A 100 -20.73 -22.13 2.11
N LEU A 101 -21.05 -21.44 1.00
CA LEU A 101 -20.33 -20.24 0.58
C LEU A 101 -20.51 -19.08 1.58
N GLU A 102 -21.74 -18.84 2.05
CA GLU A 102 -22.03 -17.83 3.07
C GLU A 102 -21.28 -18.11 4.39
N ALA A 103 -21.22 -19.37 4.81
CA ALA A 103 -20.52 -19.76 6.04
C ALA A 103 -19.00 -19.61 5.92
N LEU A 104 -18.42 -20.03 4.80
CA LEU A 104 -16.96 -20.00 4.59
C LEU A 104 -16.43 -18.60 4.31
N SER A 105 -17.17 -17.75 3.60
CA SER A 105 -16.76 -16.37 3.31
C SER A 105 -16.87 -15.44 4.52
N SER A 106 -17.68 -15.81 5.52
CA SER A 106 -17.89 -15.03 6.75
C SER A 106 -17.01 -15.49 7.92
N LEU A 107 -15.98 -16.29 7.67
CA LEU A 107 -15.01 -16.67 8.70
C LEU A 107 -14.08 -15.50 9.03
N HIS A 108 -14.13 -15.08 10.30
CA HIS A 108 -13.34 -13.96 10.82
C HIS A 108 -12.22 -14.39 11.79
N ASN A 109 -12.07 -15.69 12.08
CA ASN A 109 -10.97 -16.17 12.92
C ASN A 109 -9.66 -16.15 12.11
N PRO A 110 -8.66 -15.32 12.48
CA PRO A 110 -7.40 -15.23 11.74
C PRO A 110 -6.67 -16.58 11.62
N GLU A 111 -6.72 -17.44 12.65
CA GLU A 111 -6.02 -18.73 12.62
C GLU A 111 -6.60 -19.74 11.63
N LEU A 112 -7.84 -19.52 11.18
CA LEU A 112 -8.50 -20.33 10.16
C LEU A 112 -8.24 -19.81 8.75
N GLU A 113 -7.59 -18.66 8.60
CA GLU A 113 -7.30 -18.11 7.28
C GLU A 113 -6.23 -18.91 6.53
N TYR A 114 -6.35 -18.94 5.21
CA TYR A 114 -5.52 -19.76 4.34
C TYR A 114 -4.00 -19.60 4.54
N PRO A 115 -3.44 -18.41 4.86
CA PRO A 115 -2.00 -18.28 5.07
C PRO A 115 -1.40 -19.21 6.14
N PHE A 116 -2.17 -19.63 7.14
CA PHE A 116 -1.72 -20.59 8.16
C PHE A 116 -1.67 -22.04 7.67
N PHE A 117 -2.40 -22.35 6.60
CA PHE A 117 -2.47 -23.65 5.95
C PHE A 117 -1.62 -23.73 4.68
N TYR A 118 -1.29 -22.58 4.09
CA TYR A 118 -0.48 -22.50 2.89
C TYR A 118 0.93 -23.04 3.13
N ARG A 119 1.39 -23.84 2.17
CA ARG A 119 2.75 -24.37 2.11
C ARG A 119 3.33 -24.05 0.74
N PRO A 120 4.34 -23.17 0.63
CA PRO A 120 4.91 -22.81 -0.65
C PRO A 120 5.56 -24.04 -1.30
N MET A 121 5.24 -24.29 -2.56
CA MET A 121 5.85 -25.35 -3.39
C MET A 121 7.15 -24.89 -4.06
N TYR A 122 7.65 -23.72 -3.67
CA TYR A 122 8.90 -23.13 -4.17
C TYR A 122 9.89 -22.95 -3.03
N THR A 123 11.18 -22.88 -3.36
CA THR A 123 12.22 -22.58 -2.38
C THR A 123 12.22 -21.10 -2.06
N ILE A 124 12.15 -20.76 -0.77
CA ILE A 124 12.27 -19.38 -0.30
C ILE A 124 13.76 -18.99 -0.41
N LEU A 125 14.08 -18.13 -1.37
CA LEU A 125 15.44 -17.62 -1.57
C LEU A 125 15.79 -16.54 -0.53
N GLU A 126 14.81 -15.70 -0.20
CA GLU A 126 14.94 -14.61 0.75
C GLU A 126 13.69 -14.55 1.64
N ASP A 127 13.90 -14.46 2.96
CA ASP A 127 12.81 -14.33 3.91
C ASP A 127 12.30 -12.90 3.97
N GLY A 128 11.09 -12.69 3.45
CA GLY A 128 10.43 -11.39 3.40
C GLY A 128 10.12 -10.80 4.78
N TYR A 129 10.02 -11.63 5.83
CA TYR A 129 9.76 -11.14 7.19
C TYR A 129 10.96 -10.48 7.85
N THR A 130 12.17 -10.78 7.40
CA THR A 130 13.41 -10.23 7.98
C THR A 130 14.05 -9.15 7.10
N MET A 131 13.51 -8.95 5.90
CA MET A 131 14.07 -8.11 4.84
C MET A 131 14.02 -6.61 5.14
N PHE A 132 12.98 -6.15 5.86
CA PHE A 132 12.70 -4.72 6.05
C PHE A 132 12.59 -4.35 7.54
N ARG A 133 13.54 -4.85 8.32
CA ARG A 133 13.61 -4.57 9.75
C ARG A 133 13.94 -3.09 10.03
N PRO A 134 13.41 -2.48 11.11
CA PRO A 134 13.74 -1.12 11.51
C PRO A 134 15.25 -0.84 11.61
N GLU A 135 16.03 -1.83 12.03
CA GLU A 135 17.49 -1.69 12.15
C GLU A 135 18.18 -1.41 10.81
N LEU A 136 17.67 -1.98 9.71
CA LEU A 136 18.23 -1.78 8.37
C LEU A 136 17.95 -0.36 7.85
N GLU A 137 16.75 0.15 8.09
CA GLU A 137 16.39 1.52 7.75
C GLU A 137 17.14 2.54 8.62
N PHE A 138 17.34 2.23 9.90
CA PHE A 138 18.20 3.04 10.77
C PHE A 138 19.65 3.07 10.27
N ALA A 139 20.20 1.95 9.80
CA ALA A 139 21.55 1.90 9.24
C ALA A 139 21.70 2.82 8.01
N LYS A 140 20.69 2.89 7.14
CA LYS A 140 20.66 3.84 6.01
C LYS A 140 20.70 5.29 6.50
N LEU A 141 19.90 5.62 7.52
CA LEU A 141 19.85 6.96 8.11
C LEU A 141 21.20 7.39 8.73
N VAL A 142 21.91 6.45 9.38
CA VAL A 142 23.26 6.69 9.93
C VAL A 142 24.28 6.84 8.79
N GLY A 143 24.22 5.97 7.77
CA GLY A 143 25.11 6.03 6.60
C GLY A 143 25.05 7.38 5.88
N SER A 144 23.85 7.89 5.63
CA SER A 144 23.65 9.21 4.99
C SER A 144 24.18 10.38 5.84
N SER A 145 24.30 10.21 7.16
CA SER A 145 24.84 11.25 8.06
C SER A 145 26.37 11.38 7.98
N SER A 146 27.07 10.35 7.48
CA SER A 146 28.55 10.33 7.38
C SER A 146 29.11 10.99 6.11
N ASN A 147 28.26 11.33 5.14
CA ASN A 147 28.66 12.02 3.90
C ASN A 147 28.47 13.55 3.96
N VAL A 148 28.06 14.12 5.09
CA VAL A 148 28.12 15.57 5.32
C VAL A 148 29.58 15.91 5.64
N GLY A 149 30.26 16.47 4.64
CA GLY A 149 31.72 16.55 4.54
C GLY A 149 32.47 16.99 5.79
N THR A 150 33.67 16.42 5.91
CA THR A 150 34.83 16.97 6.60
C THR A 150 34.99 18.46 6.29
N CYS A 151 34.46 19.33 7.13
CA CYS A 151 35.00 20.67 7.28
C CYS A 151 36.24 20.54 8.18
N ASN A 152 37.41 20.83 7.61
CA ASN A 152 38.63 21.06 8.38
C ASN A 152 38.38 22.21 9.36
N VAL A 153 38.02 21.89 10.59
CA VAL A 153 38.06 22.85 11.70
C VAL A 153 39.43 22.68 12.38
N PRO A 154 40.23 23.75 12.52
CA PRO A 154 41.50 23.65 13.23
C PRO A 154 41.25 23.20 14.66
N ALA A 155 42.04 22.23 15.12
CA ALA A 155 42.04 21.80 16.51
C ALA A 155 42.56 22.93 17.40
N ASN A 156 41.66 23.79 17.88
CA ASN A 156 41.79 24.56 19.11
C ASN A 156 40.51 25.38 19.37
N SER A 157 39.53 24.75 20.01
CA SER A 157 38.56 25.47 20.84
C SER A 157 38.10 24.56 21.98
N VAL A 158 38.76 24.72 23.12
CA VAL A 158 38.32 24.17 24.40
C VAL A 158 37.18 25.07 24.89
N ALA A 159 35.94 24.64 24.73
CA ALA A 159 34.79 25.22 25.41
C ALA A 159 33.84 24.10 25.85
N ALA A 160 34.00 23.72 27.11
CA ALA A 160 33.15 22.79 27.81
C ALA A 160 31.92 23.51 28.42
N ALA A 161 30.88 22.69 28.64
CA ALA A 161 29.71 22.91 29.49
C ALA A 161 28.65 23.88 28.95
N ASN A 162 27.49 23.31 28.58
CA ASN A 162 26.27 23.94 28.07
C ASN A 162 26.36 24.47 26.63
N GLY A 163 26.29 23.58 25.66
CA GLY A 163 26.21 23.97 24.24
C GLY A 163 25.56 22.89 23.40
N TYR A 164 24.29 23.09 23.04
CA TYR A 164 23.75 22.55 21.79
C TYR A 164 24.57 23.21 20.68
N ASP A 165 25.53 22.48 20.11
CA ASP A 165 26.20 22.92 18.90
C ASP A 165 25.19 22.84 17.76
N GLY A 166 24.63 23.99 17.37
CA GLY A 166 23.68 24.13 16.27
C GLY A 166 24.25 23.78 14.89
N SER A 167 25.49 23.28 14.82
CA SER A 167 26.16 22.87 13.58
C SER A 167 25.77 21.46 13.12
N LEU A 168 25.44 20.52 14.02
CA LEU A 168 25.06 19.13 13.71
C LEU A 168 23.55 18.91 13.94
N GLY A 169 22.85 18.34 12.95
CA GLY A 169 21.41 18.06 13.04
C GLY A 169 21.02 17.08 14.15
N CYS A 170 19.73 16.91 14.39
CA CYS A 170 19.20 15.95 15.37
C CYS A 170 19.73 14.52 15.10
N GLU A 171 20.43 13.94 16.08
CA GLU A 171 20.84 12.53 16.07
C GLU A 171 19.68 11.62 16.46
N TRP A 172 19.68 10.38 15.94
CA TRP A 172 18.59 9.41 16.12
C TRP A 172 19.08 8.14 16.82
N ARG A 173 18.17 7.44 17.49
CA ARG A 173 18.40 6.12 18.09
C ARG A 173 17.21 5.19 17.85
N ILE A 174 17.46 3.88 17.94
CA ILE A 174 16.40 2.89 18.05
C ILE A 174 16.00 2.78 19.52
N ALA A 175 14.71 2.92 19.80
CA ALA A 175 14.10 2.69 21.10
C ALA A 175 13.32 1.38 21.08
N HIS A 176 13.59 0.53 22.07
CA HIS A 176 12.87 -0.74 22.30
C HIS A 176 11.85 -0.64 23.43
N ILE A 177 11.41 0.58 23.75
CA ILE A 177 10.46 0.87 24.82
C ILE A 177 9.09 0.21 24.56
N ASN A 178 8.74 -0.03 23.29
CA ASN A 178 7.50 -0.67 22.89
C ASN A 178 7.65 -2.16 22.54
N LYS A 179 8.76 -2.82 22.94
CA LYS A 179 9.03 -4.24 22.59
C LYS A 179 7.93 -5.22 23.00
N ASP A 180 7.20 -4.90 24.08
CA ASP A 180 6.10 -5.71 24.62
C ASP A 180 4.71 -5.14 24.23
N PHE A 181 4.66 -4.15 23.33
CA PHE A 181 3.46 -3.47 22.82
C PHE A 181 2.55 -2.82 23.89
N LYS A 182 3.08 -2.62 25.11
CA LYS A 182 2.32 -2.03 26.23
C LYS A 182 2.16 -0.52 26.13
N LEU A 183 3.14 0.17 25.55
CA LEU A 183 3.14 1.62 25.46
C LEU A 183 2.19 2.10 24.36
N CYS A 184 2.30 1.50 23.18
CA CYS A 184 1.39 1.71 22.06
C CYS A 184 1.14 0.36 21.37
N PRO A 185 -0.04 -0.26 21.56
CA PRO A 185 -0.35 -1.58 20.97
C PRO A 185 -0.35 -1.61 19.44
N THR A 186 -0.44 -0.44 18.81
CA THR A 186 -0.55 -0.28 17.35
C THR A 186 0.73 0.23 16.70
N TYR A 187 1.80 0.46 17.47
CA TYR A 187 3.13 0.70 16.93
C TYR A 187 3.97 -0.58 16.97
N GLY A 188 5.00 -0.63 16.14
CA GLY A 188 5.97 -1.71 16.14
C GLY A 188 6.82 -1.78 17.40
N ALA A 189 7.53 -2.89 17.56
CA ALA A 189 8.35 -3.18 18.74
C ALA A 189 9.59 -2.29 18.87
N ALA A 190 10.13 -1.82 17.74
CA ALA A 190 11.31 -0.96 17.66
C ALA A 190 10.97 0.33 16.91
N LEU A 191 11.31 1.47 17.49
CA LEU A 191 10.93 2.80 16.99
C LEU A 191 12.14 3.71 16.87
N ILE A 192 12.21 4.50 15.80
CA ILE A 192 13.30 5.48 15.61
C ILE A 192 12.87 6.82 16.23
N VAL A 193 13.66 7.29 17.20
CA VAL A 193 13.37 8.49 18.01
C VAL A 193 14.62 9.36 18.15
N PRO A 194 14.49 10.65 18.48
CA PRO A 194 15.66 11.50 18.75
C PRO A 194 16.51 10.96 19.89
N LYS A 195 17.84 10.96 19.72
CA LYS A 195 18.78 10.34 20.66
C LYS A 195 18.77 10.96 22.05
N CYS A 196 18.58 12.28 22.14
CA CYS A 196 18.57 13.00 23.43
C CYS A 196 17.23 12.91 24.18
N ILE A 197 16.18 12.36 23.56
CA ILE A 197 14.88 12.16 24.22
C ILE A 197 14.95 10.86 25.03
N THR A 198 14.61 10.93 26.32
CA THR A 198 14.62 9.76 27.20
C THR A 198 13.37 8.90 27.04
N ASP A 199 13.46 7.64 27.45
CA ASP A 199 12.32 6.71 27.43
C ASP A 199 11.17 7.22 28.32
N GLU A 200 11.45 7.89 29.45
CA GLU A 200 10.43 8.50 30.31
C GLU A 200 9.68 9.64 29.61
N GLN A 201 10.37 10.46 28.82
CA GLN A 201 9.74 11.51 28.03
C GLN A 201 8.81 10.91 26.96
N ILE A 202 9.22 9.81 26.33
CA ILE A 202 8.40 9.08 25.37
C ILE A 202 7.13 8.56 26.06
N VAL A 203 7.25 7.95 27.25
CA VAL A 203 6.09 7.49 28.03
C VAL A 203 5.11 8.63 28.31
N GLN A 204 5.61 9.80 28.72
CA GLN A 204 4.77 10.97 28.97
C GLN A 204 4.08 11.49 27.71
N SER A 205 4.78 11.58 26.58
CA SER A 205 4.18 11.97 25.29
C SER A 205 3.11 10.96 24.85
N ALA A 206 3.34 9.66 25.02
CA ALA A 206 2.36 8.63 24.71
C ALA A 206 1.05 8.80 25.51
N THR A 207 1.11 9.16 26.80
CA THR A 207 -0.11 9.44 27.59
C THR A 207 -0.87 10.69 27.12
N PHE A 208 -0.22 11.58 26.37
CA PHE A 208 -0.82 12.80 25.82
C PHE A 208 -1.37 12.59 24.40
N ARG A 209 -1.00 11.52 23.71
CA ARG A 209 -1.33 11.26 22.30
C ARG A 209 -2.36 10.14 22.21
N ASP A 210 -3.36 10.32 21.37
CA ASP A 210 -4.47 9.37 21.26
C ASP A 210 -3.96 7.96 20.88
N GLY A 211 -4.46 6.93 21.57
CA GLY A 211 -3.99 5.56 21.43
C GLY A 211 -2.50 5.31 21.75
N GLY A 212 -1.83 6.24 22.45
CA GLY A 212 -0.40 6.12 22.75
C GLY A 212 0.53 6.40 21.57
N ARG A 213 0.00 6.91 20.45
CA ARG A 213 0.75 7.09 19.19
C ARG A 213 1.51 8.41 19.17
N PHE A 214 2.59 8.43 19.95
CA PHE A 214 3.50 9.58 20.09
C PHE A 214 4.29 9.87 18.80
N PRO A 215 4.88 11.08 18.62
CA PRO A 215 5.64 11.42 17.42
C PRO A 215 6.83 10.48 17.18
N VAL A 216 6.82 9.80 16.03
CA VAL A 216 7.89 8.90 15.58
C VAL A 216 8.40 9.30 14.19
N LEU A 217 9.67 9.00 13.89
CA LEU A 217 10.26 9.30 12.59
C LEU A 217 9.70 8.40 11.48
N CYS A 218 9.28 9.02 10.38
CA CYS A 218 8.95 8.36 9.12
C CYS A 218 10.10 8.43 8.12
N TYR A 219 10.65 9.63 7.95
CA TYR A 219 11.63 9.95 6.92
C TYR A 219 12.50 11.13 7.33
N ARG A 220 13.75 11.13 6.89
CA ARG A 220 14.67 12.25 7.04
C ARG A 220 15.19 12.63 5.66
N HIS A 221 14.96 13.87 5.27
CA HIS A 221 15.44 14.43 4.01
C HIS A 221 16.96 14.67 4.06
N GLU A 222 17.60 14.74 2.89
CA GLU A 222 19.06 14.94 2.78
C GLU A 222 19.53 16.25 3.44
N ASN A 223 18.69 17.29 3.39
CA ASN A 223 18.94 18.57 4.07
C ASN A 223 18.77 18.51 5.60
N GLY A 224 18.38 17.37 6.16
CA GLY A 224 18.19 17.12 7.58
C GLY A 224 16.76 17.33 8.11
N ALA A 225 15.83 17.84 7.29
CA ALA A 225 14.43 18.00 7.69
C ALA A 225 13.77 16.64 7.98
N ALA A 226 13.05 16.55 9.11
CA ALA A 226 12.42 15.31 9.56
C ALA A 226 10.91 15.31 9.30
N LEU A 227 10.41 14.22 8.73
CA LEU A 227 8.99 13.89 8.66
C LEU A 227 8.64 12.97 9.82
N LEU A 228 7.74 13.43 10.67
CA LEU A 228 7.20 12.70 11.82
C LEU A 228 5.73 12.35 11.58
N ARG A 229 5.28 11.27 12.22
CA ARG A 229 3.84 10.94 12.36
C ARG A 229 3.45 10.72 13.81
N SER A 230 2.20 11.02 14.12
CA SER A 230 1.58 10.72 15.42
C SER A 230 0.06 10.63 15.28
N ALA A 231 -0.64 10.28 16.36
CA ALA A 231 -2.05 10.63 16.51
C ALA A 231 -2.22 12.08 17.00
N GLN A 232 -3.47 12.53 17.03
CA GLN A 232 -3.83 13.82 17.60
C GLN A 232 -3.48 13.88 19.11
N PRO A 233 -3.23 15.07 19.66
CA PRO A 233 -3.16 15.24 21.11
C PRO A 233 -4.53 15.01 21.76
N ILE A 234 -4.55 14.42 22.95
CA ILE A 234 -5.75 14.27 23.76
C ILE A 234 -6.07 15.63 24.37
N SER A 235 -7.22 16.21 24.02
CA SER A 235 -7.66 17.50 24.57
C SER A 235 -8.74 17.28 25.63
N THR A 236 -8.34 17.15 26.90
CA THR A 236 -9.24 17.20 28.07
C THR A 236 -8.99 18.47 28.86
N GLN A 237 -9.91 18.86 29.75
CA GLN A 237 -9.78 20.10 30.54
C GLN A 237 -8.47 20.16 31.35
N SER A 238 -7.92 19.01 31.76
CA SER A 238 -6.66 18.89 32.52
C SER A 238 -5.41 18.65 31.66
N MET A 239 -5.53 18.08 30.45
CA MET A 239 -4.40 17.73 29.58
C MET A 239 -4.35 18.63 28.34
N LYS A 240 -4.04 19.91 28.51
CA LYS A 240 -3.88 20.86 27.39
C LYS A 240 -2.43 21.05 26.93
N ARG A 241 -1.49 20.48 27.67
CA ARG A 241 -0.05 20.67 27.49
C ARG A 241 0.73 19.44 27.91
N CYS A 242 1.77 19.09 27.16
CA CYS A 242 2.72 18.05 27.55
C CYS A 242 4.14 18.52 27.21
N ARG A 243 4.96 18.79 28.24
CA ARG A 243 6.34 19.27 28.05
C ARG A 243 7.23 18.23 27.38
N ALA A 244 6.97 16.94 27.61
CA ALA A 244 7.72 15.87 26.97
C ALA A 244 7.41 15.78 25.46
N ASP A 245 6.14 15.94 25.07
CA ASP A 245 5.72 16.01 23.67
C ASP A 245 6.33 17.24 22.97
N GLU A 246 6.25 18.42 23.61
CA GLU A 246 6.94 19.62 23.15
C GLU A 246 8.44 19.40 22.96
N ALA A 247 9.11 18.68 23.87
CA ALA A 247 10.55 18.39 23.76
C ALA A 247 10.88 17.52 22.55
N ILE A 248 10.07 16.48 22.27
CA ILE A 248 10.23 15.60 21.10
C ILE A 248 10.10 16.39 19.80
N LEU A 249 9.15 17.31 19.72
CA LEU A 249 8.99 18.14 18.54
C LEU A 249 10.11 19.18 18.47
N ASN A 250 10.42 19.88 19.55
CA ASN A 250 11.39 20.98 19.51
C ASN A 250 12.82 20.54 19.18
N VAL A 251 13.23 19.30 19.53
CA VAL A 251 14.55 18.79 19.13
C VAL A 251 14.70 18.64 17.61
N VAL A 252 13.61 18.35 16.88
CA VAL A 252 13.68 18.14 15.42
C VAL A 252 13.65 19.44 14.62
N LEU A 253 13.37 20.59 15.26
CA LEU A 253 13.37 21.92 14.61
C LEU A 253 14.72 22.29 13.99
N GLY A 254 15.82 21.73 14.52
CA GLY A 254 17.17 21.87 13.97
C GLY A 254 17.48 23.32 13.55
N ARG A 255 17.95 23.48 12.31
CA ARG A 255 18.34 24.79 11.75
C ARG A 255 17.16 25.67 11.34
N SER A 256 16.00 25.11 10.97
CA SER A 256 14.86 25.91 10.51
C SER A 256 14.25 26.76 11.63
N LYS A 257 14.43 26.32 12.89
CA LYS A 257 13.83 26.91 14.11
C LYS A 257 12.30 26.95 14.10
N LYS A 258 11.65 26.46 13.04
CA LYS A 258 10.21 26.43 12.80
C LYS A 258 9.81 25.14 12.10
N GLY A 259 8.68 24.56 12.48
CA GLY A 259 8.15 23.34 11.90
C GLY A 259 6.71 23.49 11.45
N PHE A 260 6.19 22.46 10.80
CA PHE A 260 4.80 22.40 10.37
C PHE A 260 4.06 21.25 11.05
N ILE A 261 2.82 21.51 11.49
CA ILE A 261 1.90 20.46 11.92
C ILE A 261 0.81 20.37 10.87
N VAL A 262 0.72 19.25 10.18
CA VAL A 262 -0.23 19.01 9.09
C VAL A 262 -1.33 18.06 9.56
N ASP A 263 -2.53 18.62 9.69
CA ASP A 263 -3.76 17.88 10.01
C ASP A 263 -4.44 17.41 8.72
N THR A 264 -4.67 16.10 8.63
CA THR A 264 -5.22 15.43 7.44
C THR A 264 -6.72 15.13 7.47
N TRP A 265 -7.44 15.45 8.56
CA TRP A 265 -8.89 15.17 8.73
C TRP A 265 -9.79 16.38 8.51
N GLY A 266 -9.26 17.59 8.68
CA GLY A 266 -10.01 18.82 8.45
C GLY A 266 -10.24 19.65 9.71
N LYS A 267 -10.41 20.95 9.53
CA LYS A 267 -10.49 21.91 10.63
C LYS A 267 -11.65 21.57 11.58
N GLY A 268 -11.34 21.32 12.85
CA GLY A 268 -12.33 21.07 13.91
C GLY A 268 -12.84 19.63 14.02
N LYS A 269 -12.30 18.69 13.23
CA LYS A 269 -12.62 17.25 13.33
C LYS A 269 -11.62 16.45 14.16
N SER A 270 -10.43 17.00 14.35
CA SER A 270 -9.36 16.47 15.19
C SER A 270 -8.90 17.54 16.17
N ASN A 271 -8.40 17.06 17.30
CA ASN A 271 -7.68 17.91 18.25
C ASN A 271 -6.33 18.32 17.65
N THR A 272 -5.88 19.52 17.97
CA THR A 272 -4.60 20.04 17.48
C THR A 272 -3.84 20.74 18.60
N GLU A 273 -2.53 20.84 18.41
CA GLU A 273 -1.58 21.48 19.30
C GLU A 273 -1.91 22.97 19.50
N THR A 274 -1.81 23.46 20.74
CA THR A 274 -2.17 24.85 21.06
C THR A 274 -1.06 25.82 20.65
N ASP A 275 -1.40 26.94 20.01
CA ASP A 275 -0.41 27.92 19.52
C ASP A 275 0.44 28.53 20.64
N GLN A 276 -0.10 28.56 21.87
CA GLN A 276 0.61 29.05 23.05
C GLN A 276 1.81 28.16 23.43
N HIS A 277 1.71 26.84 23.25
CA HIS A 277 2.73 25.89 23.68
C HIS A 277 3.59 25.37 22.52
N TYR A 278 3.06 25.43 21.30
CA TYR A 278 3.72 24.98 20.07
C TYR A 278 3.97 26.17 19.13
N SER A 279 4.43 27.30 19.67
CA SER A 279 4.56 28.57 18.94
C SER A 279 5.54 28.54 17.76
N GLN A 280 6.48 27.59 17.75
CA GLN A 280 7.42 27.36 16.65
C GLN A 280 6.82 26.47 15.54
N TRP A 281 5.64 25.89 15.77
CA TRP A 281 5.00 24.95 14.86
C TRP A 281 3.79 25.58 14.19
N LYS A 282 3.91 25.85 12.89
CA LYS A 282 2.82 26.39 12.09
C LYS A 282 1.85 25.27 11.74
N LYS A 283 0.61 25.40 12.20
CA LYS A 283 -0.47 24.47 11.85
C LYS A 283 -0.98 24.73 10.43
N VAL A 284 -1.14 23.65 9.67
CA VAL A 284 -1.68 23.65 8.32
C VAL A 284 -2.73 22.56 8.24
N ASN A 285 -3.90 22.89 7.70
CA ASN A 285 -4.93 21.90 7.44
C ASN A 285 -4.85 21.46 5.98
N ARG A 286 -4.72 20.15 5.76
CA ARG A 286 -4.70 19.49 4.45
C ARG A 286 -5.59 18.26 4.49
N SER A 287 -6.89 18.49 4.65
CA SER A 287 -7.86 17.41 4.61
C SER A 287 -7.82 16.70 3.25
N ILE A 288 -7.76 15.36 3.27
CA ILE A 288 -7.85 14.56 2.05
C ILE A 288 -9.31 14.39 1.57
N GLY A 289 -10.30 14.81 2.37
CA GLY A 289 -11.71 14.78 2.00
C GLY A 289 -12.65 15.03 3.18
N ASN A 290 -13.96 15.00 2.94
CA ASN A 290 -14.94 15.06 4.03
C ASN A 290 -15.11 13.70 4.72
N ILE A 291 -14.00 13.14 5.23
CA ILE A 291 -13.98 11.82 5.84
C ILE A 291 -14.35 11.97 7.32
N SER A 292 -15.31 11.16 7.76
CA SER A 292 -15.74 11.04 9.15
C SER A 292 -15.35 9.70 9.76
N SER A 293 -15.03 8.71 8.92
CA SER A 293 -14.58 7.37 9.29
C SER A 293 -13.95 6.69 8.07
N PRO A 294 -13.16 5.62 8.24
CA PRO A 294 -12.64 4.82 7.12
C PRO A 294 -13.73 4.34 6.16
N ALA A 295 -14.93 4.05 6.67
CA ALA A 295 -16.06 3.62 5.84
C ALA A 295 -16.48 4.67 4.82
N ALA A 296 -16.31 5.97 5.11
CA ALA A 296 -16.62 7.02 4.13
C ALA A 296 -15.72 6.95 2.88
N ILE A 297 -14.47 6.50 3.02
CA ILE A 297 -13.57 6.26 1.87
C ILE A 297 -14.10 5.07 1.06
N LEU A 298 -14.55 4.02 1.74
CA LEU A 298 -15.15 2.85 1.10
C LEU A 298 -16.47 3.21 0.38
N ASP A 299 -17.28 4.14 0.92
CA ASP A 299 -18.50 4.62 0.27
C ASP A 299 -18.20 5.32 -1.07
N CYS A 300 -17.15 6.16 -1.10
CA CYS A 300 -16.66 6.77 -2.33
C CYS A 300 -16.22 5.71 -3.34
N PHE A 301 -15.49 4.69 -2.87
CA PHE A 301 -15.06 3.56 -3.69
C PHE A 301 -16.25 2.77 -4.26
N THR A 302 -17.24 2.42 -3.44
CA THR A 302 -18.47 1.72 -3.87
C THR A 302 -19.17 2.47 -4.99
N LYS A 303 -19.40 3.78 -4.84
CA LYS A 303 -20.06 4.59 -5.89
C LYS A 303 -19.26 4.63 -7.20
N MET A 304 -17.94 4.66 -7.11
CA MET A 304 -17.06 4.65 -8.28
C MET A 304 -17.13 3.29 -9.01
N ILE A 305 -17.13 2.18 -8.28
CA ILE A 305 -17.31 0.84 -8.85
C ILE A 305 -18.72 0.63 -9.41
N GLU A 306 -19.76 1.18 -8.78
CA GLU A 306 -21.12 1.19 -9.34
C GLU A 306 -21.19 1.93 -10.68
N ALA A 307 -20.47 3.06 -10.82
CA ALA A 307 -20.35 3.77 -12.09
C ALA A 307 -19.58 2.94 -13.14
N CYS A 308 -18.50 2.27 -12.74
CA CYS A 308 -17.70 1.41 -13.61
C CYS A 308 -18.47 0.19 -14.13
N ASN A 309 -19.41 -0.35 -13.35
CA ASN A 309 -20.21 -1.52 -13.72
C ASN A 309 -21.46 -1.17 -14.57
N ASP A 310 -21.87 0.11 -14.67
CA ASP A 310 -23.01 0.51 -15.50
C ASP A 310 -22.59 0.76 -16.96
N THR A 311 -22.55 -0.32 -17.74
CA THR A 311 -22.22 -0.30 -19.18
C THR A 311 -23.36 0.17 -20.08
N ALA A 312 -24.57 0.36 -19.53
CA ALA A 312 -25.76 0.71 -20.31
C ALA A 312 -26.09 2.21 -20.28
N CYS A 313 -25.38 3.01 -19.48
CA CYS A 313 -25.64 4.43 -19.34
C CYS A 313 -24.96 5.29 -20.43
N THR A 314 -25.46 6.52 -20.62
CA THR A 314 -24.84 7.49 -21.52
C THR A 314 -23.54 8.04 -20.93
N SER A 315 -22.62 8.50 -21.78
CA SER A 315 -21.33 9.07 -21.35
C SER A 315 -21.47 10.21 -20.33
N ASP A 316 -22.42 11.13 -20.54
CA ASP A 316 -22.66 12.25 -19.61
C ASP A 316 -23.13 11.77 -18.23
N LYS A 317 -24.01 10.77 -18.20
CA LYS A 317 -24.50 10.18 -16.95
C LYS A 317 -23.40 9.40 -16.24
N TRP A 318 -22.55 8.71 -16.99
CA TRP A 318 -21.38 8.01 -16.46
C TRP A 318 -20.40 8.99 -15.81
N LEU A 319 -20.03 10.07 -16.51
CA LEU A 319 -19.16 11.12 -15.99
C LEU A 319 -19.74 11.78 -14.74
N SER A 320 -21.05 12.08 -14.75
CA SER A 320 -21.74 12.66 -13.58
C SER A 320 -21.70 11.73 -12.37
N ARG A 321 -21.83 10.41 -12.55
CA ARG A 321 -21.72 9.43 -11.47
C ARG A 321 -20.29 9.29 -10.98
N LEU A 322 -19.32 9.30 -11.89
CA LEU A 322 -17.91 9.25 -11.54
C LEU A 322 -17.52 10.45 -10.68
N ASP A 323 -17.92 11.66 -11.08
CA ASP A 323 -17.74 12.87 -10.26
C ASP A 323 -18.48 12.77 -8.92
N GLY A 324 -19.75 12.33 -8.94
CA GLY A 324 -20.56 12.13 -7.73
C GLY A 324 -20.01 11.09 -6.75
N SER A 325 -19.11 10.20 -7.18
CA SER A 325 -18.42 9.23 -6.31
C SER A 325 -17.42 9.91 -5.36
N GLN A 326 -16.85 11.05 -5.78
CA GLN A 326 -15.76 11.77 -5.10
C GLN A 326 -14.47 10.96 -4.90
N TRP A 327 -14.32 9.79 -5.51
CA TRP A 327 -13.11 8.97 -5.38
C TRP A 327 -11.87 9.68 -5.92
N LEU A 328 -11.94 10.21 -7.15
CA LEU A 328 -10.83 10.97 -7.74
C LEU A 328 -10.54 12.27 -6.98
N SER A 329 -11.55 12.85 -6.32
CA SER A 329 -11.33 13.99 -5.40
C SER A 329 -10.47 13.58 -4.20
N LEU A 330 -10.67 12.38 -3.64
CA LEU A 330 -9.82 11.86 -2.56
C LEU A 330 -8.38 11.64 -3.03
N VAL A 331 -8.21 11.10 -4.24
CA VAL A 331 -6.88 10.91 -4.87
C VAL A 331 -6.18 12.26 -5.04
N LEU A 332 -6.87 13.24 -5.64
CA LEU A 332 -6.37 14.58 -5.85
C LEU A 332 -5.92 15.25 -4.55
N ASN A 333 -6.78 15.23 -3.53
CA ASN A 333 -6.51 15.88 -2.25
C ASN A 333 -5.37 15.19 -1.50
N SER A 334 -5.24 13.86 -1.63
CA SER A 334 -4.13 13.09 -1.04
C SER A 334 -2.79 13.49 -1.66
N LEU A 335 -2.73 13.57 -2.99
CA LEU A 335 -1.54 14.05 -3.70
C LEU A 335 -1.23 15.51 -3.36
N ASN A 336 -2.24 16.37 -3.28
CA ASN A 336 -2.06 17.79 -2.94
C ASN A 336 -1.51 17.98 -1.52
N ALA A 337 -2.05 17.24 -0.54
CA ALA A 337 -1.53 17.20 0.82
C ALA A 337 -0.07 16.73 0.87
N ALA A 338 0.26 15.66 0.15
CA ALA A 338 1.61 15.12 0.06
C ALA A 338 2.59 16.12 -0.59
N CYS A 339 2.20 16.79 -1.69
CA CYS A 339 3.02 17.82 -2.33
C CYS A 339 3.33 18.97 -1.37
N VAL A 340 2.36 19.43 -0.59
CA VAL A 340 2.59 20.52 0.38
C VAL A 340 3.55 20.08 1.47
N VAL A 341 3.40 18.87 2.02
CA VAL A 341 4.34 18.34 3.02
C VAL A 341 5.73 18.17 2.42
N ALA A 342 5.83 17.66 1.19
CA ALA A 342 7.10 17.51 0.47
C ALA A 342 7.79 18.87 0.25
N GLN A 343 7.04 19.93 -0.11
CA GLN A 343 7.57 21.29 -0.26
C GLN A 343 8.16 21.82 1.07
N CYS A 344 7.49 21.60 2.19
CA CYS A 344 8.00 22.00 3.50
C CYS A 344 9.34 21.31 3.84
N LEU A 345 9.50 20.04 3.47
CA LEU A 345 10.71 19.27 3.74
C LEU A 345 11.85 19.64 2.77
N ASP A 346 11.57 19.65 1.46
CA ASP A 346 12.57 19.83 0.41
C ASP A 346 12.98 21.30 0.23
N GLN A 347 11.99 22.19 0.06
CA GLN A 347 12.24 23.60 -0.29
C GLN A 347 12.44 24.49 0.94
N GLU A 348 11.65 24.30 2.00
CA GLU A 348 11.79 25.10 3.23
C GLU A 348 12.78 24.50 4.25
N GLY A 349 13.22 23.25 4.06
CA GLY A 349 14.12 22.57 5.00
C GLY A 349 13.55 22.46 6.42
N SER A 350 12.22 22.45 6.55
CA SER A 350 11.53 22.50 7.84
C SER A 350 10.92 21.15 8.19
N PRO A 351 11.04 20.67 9.45
CA PRO A 351 10.43 19.41 9.85
C PRO A 351 8.90 19.52 9.84
N VAL A 352 8.26 18.38 9.61
CA VAL A 352 6.80 18.28 9.52
C VAL A 352 6.31 17.15 10.41
N LEU A 353 5.35 17.44 11.28
CA LEU A 353 4.54 16.43 11.96
C LEU A 353 3.23 16.27 11.19
N VAL A 354 2.95 15.07 10.69
CA VAL A 354 1.67 14.75 10.06
C VAL A 354 0.83 13.93 11.03
N HIS A 355 -0.41 14.36 11.27
CA HIS A 355 -1.36 13.56 12.01
C HIS A 355 -2.79 13.71 11.46
N GLY A 356 -3.60 12.73 11.80
CA GLY A 356 -5.06 12.77 11.74
C GLY A 356 -5.55 12.33 13.11
N ALA A 357 -6.85 12.03 13.26
CA ALA A 357 -7.38 11.67 14.58
C ALA A 357 -6.59 10.54 15.27
N MET A 358 -6.39 9.41 14.59
CA MET A 358 -5.65 8.26 15.15
C MET A 358 -4.21 8.11 14.64
N GLY A 359 -3.71 9.02 13.80
CA GLY A 359 -2.38 8.84 13.19
C GLY A 359 -2.27 7.57 12.34
N LEU A 360 -3.38 7.21 11.70
CA LEU A 360 -3.57 6.08 10.81
C LEU A 360 -4.19 6.60 9.51
N ASP A 361 -4.51 5.69 8.59
CA ASP A 361 -5.28 5.97 7.38
C ASP A 361 -4.73 7.15 6.56
N SER A 362 -5.38 8.33 6.62
CA SER A 362 -4.97 9.55 5.90
C SER A 362 -3.54 9.99 6.25
N THR A 363 -3.12 9.82 7.50
CA THR A 363 -1.73 10.09 7.92
C THR A 363 -0.76 9.22 7.12
N LEU A 364 -1.06 7.92 7.00
CA LEU A 364 -0.18 6.96 6.33
C LEU A 364 -0.14 7.17 4.82
N ILE A 365 -1.26 7.56 4.21
CA ILE A 365 -1.30 7.98 2.80
C ILE A 365 -0.32 9.13 2.59
N VAL A 366 -0.46 10.21 3.37
CA VAL A 366 0.34 11.42 3.17
C VAL A 366 1.82 11.14 3.45
N THR A 367 2.16 10.48 4.56
CA THR A 367 3.57 10.19 4.89
C THR A 367 4.24 9.26 3.88
N SER A 368 3.49 8.31 3.32
CA SER A 368 4.01 7.40 2.29
C SER A 368 4.20 8.11 0.95
N LEU A 369 3.23 8.91 0.51
CA LEU A 369 3.31 9.65 -0.76
C LEU A 369 4.45 10.68 -0.75
N VAL A 370 4.67 11.38 0.37
CA VAL A 370 5.82 12.27 0.54
C VAL A 370 7.13 11.54 0.31
N GLN A 371 7.27 10.33 0.86
CA GLN A 371 8.46 9.52 0.67
C GLN A 371 8.63 9.06 -0.79
N ILE A 372 7.55 8.72 -1.49
CA ILE A 372 7.63 8.36 -2.93
C ILE A 372 8.02 9.58 -3.78
N ILE A 373 7.49 10.76 -3.44
CA ILE A 373 7.80 12.03 -4.11
C ILE A 373 9.28 12.40 -3.92
N LEU A 374 9.79 12.31 -2.69
CA LEU A 374 11.14 12.79 -2.33
C LEU A 374 12.24 11.74 -2.50
N ASN A 375 11.97 10.48 -2.19
CA ASN A 375 12.98 9.43 -2.12
C ASN A 375 12.90 8.48 -3.34
N PRO A 376 13.91 8.47 -4.24
CA PRO A 376 13.93 7.58 -5.39
C PRO A 376 13.93 6.09 -5.02
N ASP A 377 14.46 5.72 -3.84
CA ASP A 377 14.44 4.32 -3.39
C ASP A 377 13.01 3.79 -3.31
N CYS A 378 12.06 4.60 -2.84
CA CYS A 378 10.64 4.23 -2.71
C CYS A 378 9.95 3.96 -4.06
N ARG A 379 10.61 4.24 -5.19
CA ARG A 379 10.13 3.96 -6.55
C ARG A 379 10.71 2.67 -7.15
N THR A 380 11.57 1.99 -6.40
CA THR A 380 12.08 0.64 -6.71
C THR A 380 11.14 -0.44 -6.15
N VAL A 381 11.20 -1.67 -6.67
CA VAL A 381 10.42 -2.81 -6.16
C VAL A 381 10.72 -3.05 -4.68
N ARG A 382 11.99 -3.04 -4.30
CA ARG A 382 12.41 -3.27 -2.90
C ARG A 382 12.03 -2.09 -2.01
N GLY A 383 12.15 -0.86 -2.50
CA GLY A 383 11.85 0.31 -1.69
C GLY A 383 10.36 0.53 -1.46
N ILE A 384 9.48 0.21 -2.42
CA ILE A 384 8.03 0.24 -2.16
C ILE A 384 7.60 -0.85 -1.17
N GLN A 385 8.20 -2.04 -1.24
CA GLN A 385 7.98 -3.10 -0.24
C GLN A 385 8.45 -2.65 1.16
N ALA A 386 9.64 -2.06 1.26
CA ALA A 386 10.16 -1.51 2.51
C ALA A 386 9.27 -0.40 3.08
N LEU A 387 8.77 0.49 2.21
CA LEU A 387 7.86 1.57 2.58
C LEU A 387 6.55 1.01 3.14
N ILE A 388 5.95 0.00 2.49
CA ILE A 388 4.72 -0.65 2.96
C ILE A 388 4.95 -1.35 4.30
N GLU A 389 6.07 -2.07 4.46
CA GLU A 389 6.38 -2.74 5.72
C GLU A 389 6.49 -1.73 6.88
N ARG A 390 7.22 -0.62 6.70
CA ARG A 390 7.43 0.39 7.74
C ARG A 390 6.20 1.27 7.98
N GLU A 391 5.63 1.84 6.93
CA GLU A 391 4.60 2.87 7.04
C GLU A 391 3.20 2.30 7.20
N TRP A 392 2.95 1.03 6.82
CA TRP A 392 1.63 0.43 6.91
C TRP A 392 1.58 -0.73 7.89
N ILE A 393 2.47 -1.72 7.76
CA ILE A 393 2.41 -2.93 8.59
C ILE A 393 2.91 -2.65 10.02
N GLN A 394 4.17 -2.20 10.18
CA GLN A 394 4.76 -1.86 11.49
C GLN A 394 4.12 -0.62 12.13
N ALA A 395 3.49 0.22 11.32
CA ALA A 395 2.72 1.37 11.76
C ALA A 395 1.37 1.03 12.40
N GLY A 396 0.91 -0.21 12.23
CA GLY A 396 -0.39 -0.70 12.65
C GLY A 396 -1.55 -0.18 11.82
N HIS A 397 -1.41 -0.12 10.48
CA HIS A 397 -2.58 0.01 9.62
C HIS A 397 -3.47 -1.24 9.81
N PRO A 398 -4.74 -1.06 10.19
CA PRO A 398 -5.59 -2.18 10.57
C PRO A 398 -6.15 -2.94 9.36
N PHE A 399 -5.31 -3.69 8.65
CA PHE A 399 -5.67 -4.38 7.41
C PHE A 399 -6.86 -5.33 7.57
N ALA A 400 -6.89 -6.15 8.63
CA ALA A 400 -7.97 -7.11 8.84
C ALA A 400 -9.33 -6.42 9.02
N SER A 401 -9.40 -5.35 9.81
CA SER A 401 -10.61 -4.55 10.00
C SER A 401 -10.98 -3.75 8.75
N ARG A 402 -10.01 -3.15 8.06
CA ARG A 402 -10.27 -2.29 6.89
C ARG A 402 -10.77 -3.11 5.70
N HIS A 403 -10.19 -4.29 5.48
CA HIS A 403 -10.46 -5.14 4.32
C HIS A 403 -11.43 -6.31 4.61
N GLN A 404 -12.07 -6.31 5.79
CA GLN A 404 -13.09 -7.30 6.14
C GLN A 404 -14.19 -7.38 5.08
N TYR A 405 -14.65 -6.22 4.60
CA TYR A 405 -15.62 -6.05 3.52
C TYR A 405 -15.09 -5.06 2.47
N SER A 406 -15.63 -5.13 1.27
CA SER A 406 -15.30 -4.28 0.12
C SER A 406 -16.56 -3.61 -0.45
N CYS A 407 -16.51 -3.21 -1.72
CA CYS A 407 -17.49 -2.34 -2.36
C CYS A 407 -18.88 -2.95 -2.57
N TYR A 408 -19.02 -4.27 -2.52
CA TYR A 408 -20.29 -4.95 -2.81
C TYR A 408 -21.12 -5.27 -1.56
N THR A 409 -20.50 -5.23 -0.38
CA THR A 409 -21.22 -5.31 0.88
C THR A 409 -22.05 -4.05 1.11
N LEU A 410 -23.34 -4.22 1.40
CA LEU A 410 -24.26 -3.10 1.61
C LEU A 410 -23.82 -2.20 2.79
N PRO A 411 -24.01 -0.87 2.69
CA PRO A 411 -23.60 0.08 3.74
C PRO A 411 -24.12 -0.24 5.14
N GLN A 412 -25.36 -0.71 5.25
CA GLN A 412 -25.95 -1.07 6.55
C GLN A 412 -25.32 -2.32 7.20
N ASN A 413 -24.64 -3.15 6.43
CA ASN A 413 -24.08 -4.43 6.90
C ASN A 413 -22.57 -4.36 7.19
N ARG A 414 -21.92 -3.23 6.88
CA ARG A 414 -20.48 -3.04 7.11
C ARG A 414 -20.18 -2.26 8.39
N PRO A 415 -19.22 -2.69 9.22
CA PRO A 415 -18.67 -1.87 10.31
C PRO A 415 -18.08 -0.54 9.81
N LYS A 416 -18.13 0.50 10.66
CA LYS A 416 -17.49 1.80 10.37
C LYS A 416 -15.96 1.74 10.27
N SER A 417 -15.36 0.64 10.75
CA SER A 417 -13.93 0.37 10.69
C SER A 417 -13.47 -0.16 9.33
N CYS A 418 -14.37 -0.60 8.43
CA CYS A 418 -14.00 -1.00 7.08
C CYS A 418 -13.59 0.21 6.25
N GLY A 419 -12.69 0.04 5.28
CA GLY A 419 -12.15 1.15 4.50
C GLY A 419 -11.42 0.68 3.24
N ALA A 420 -11.27 1.60 2.28
CA ALA A 420 -10.48 1.39 1.06
C ALA A 420 -9.20 2.24 1.07
N THR A 421 -8.63 2.48 2.27
CA THR A 421 -7.53 3.44 2.45
C THR A 421 -6.24 3.01 1.76
N PHE A 422 -5.88 1.72 1.85
CA PHE A 422 -4.70 1.20 1.18
C PHE A 422 -4.86 1.25 -0.35
N LEU A 423 -6.06 0.95 -0.86
CA LEU A 423 -6.36 1.10 -2.29
C LEU A 423 -6.25 2.57 -2.74
N LEU A 424 -6.75 3.53 -1.95
CA LEU A 424 -6.60 4.95 -2.26
C LEU A 424 -5.13 5.37 -2.37
N PHE A 425 -4.26 4.82 -1.50
CA PHE A 425 -2.81 5.00 -1.61
C PHE A 425 -2.24 4.41 -2.90
N LEU A 426 -2.63 3.18 -3.26
CA LEU A 426 -2.18 2.55 -4.50
C LEU A 426 -2.63 3.32 -5.75
N ASP A 427 -3.85 3.87 -5.74
CA ASP A 427 -4.33 4.74 -6.83
C ASP A 427 -3.48 6.01 -6.94
N CYS A 428 -3.15 6.65 -5.81
CA CYS A 428 -2.22 7.78 -5.82
C CYS A 428 -0.86 7.42 -6.44
N ILE A 429 -0.33 6.21 -6.18
CA ILE A 429 0.90 5.74 -6.84
C ILE A 429 0.67 5.53 -8.33
N HIS A 430 -0.45 4.96 -8.74
CA HIS A 430 -0.83 4.83 -10.16
C HIS A 430 -0.83 6.21 -10.84
N GLN A 431 -1.38 7.25 -10.22
CA GLN A 431 -1.34 8.61 -10.77
C GLN A 431 0.10 9.14 -10.92
N LEU A 432 0.97 8.90 -9.94
CA LEU A 432 2.40 9.24 -10.06
C LEU A 432 3.08 8.46 -11.18
N TYR A 433 2.80 7.16 -11.30
CA TYR A 433 3.35 6.31 -12.36
C TYR A 433 2.96 6.83 -13.75
N LYS A 434 1.70 7.23 -13.94
CA LYS A 434 1.20 7.79 -15.20
C LYS A 434 1.88 9.10 -15.57
N GLN A 435 2.15 9.97 -14.60
CA GLN A 435 2.83 11.24 -14.84
C GLN A 435 4.36 11.09 -14.99
N PHE A 436 4.96 10.05 -14.39
CA PHE A 436 6.40 9.78 -14.39
C PHE A 436 6.74 8.33 -14.79
N PRO A 437 6.37 7.88 -16.01
CA PRO A 437 6.41 6.48 -16.39
C PRO A 437 7.80 5.84 -16.36
N CYS A 438 8.88 6.62 -16.49
CA CYS A 438 10.24 6.09 -16.42
C CYS A 438 10.84 6.09 -14.99
N SER A 439 10.19 6.71 -14.01
CA SER A 439 10.77 6.88 -12.66
C SER A 439 10.50 5.73 -11.70
N PHE A 440 9.69 4.74 -12.11
CA PHE A 440 9.30 3.59 -11.29
C PHE A 440 9.87 2.30 -11.88
N GLU A 441 10.54 1.51 -11.04
CA GLU A 441 11.14 0.22 -11.43
C GLU A 441 10.08 -0.86 -11.65
N PHE A 442 8.97 -0.75 -10.91
CA PHE A 442 7.85 -1.68 -11.02
C PHE A 442 6.79 -1.16 -11.97
N ASN A 443 6.03 -2.08 -12.58
CA ASN A 443 4.88 -1.78 -13.42
C ASN A 443 3.56 -1.80 -12.63
N ILE A 444 2.45 -1.48 -13.31
CA ILE A 444 1.10 -1.43 -12.73
C ILE A 444 0.65 -2.80 -12.16
N GLN A 445 1.15 -3.92 -12.68
CA GLN A 445 0.79 -5.25 -12.18
C GLN A 445 1.22 -5.43 -10.72
N LEU A 446 2.34 -4.83 -10.28
CA LEU A 446 2.73 -4.88 -8.87
C LEU A 446 1.66 -4.21 -7.99
N LEU A 447 1.12 -3.06 -8.41
CA LEU A 447 0.09 -2.34 -7.65
C LEU A 447 -1.21 -3.13 -7.57
N ILE A 448 -1.60 -3.79 -8.66
CA ILE A 448 -2.78 -4.68 -8.70
C ILE A 448 -2.58 -5.87 -7.76
N LEU A 449 -1.41 -6.52 -7.77
CA LEU A 449 -1.10 -7.62 -6.86
C LEU A 449 -1.10 -7.18 -5.40
N LEU A 450 -0.60 -5.98 -5.10
CA LEU A 450 -0.66 -5.42 -3.74
C LEU A 450 -2.10 -5.19 -3.28
N PHE A 451 -2.96 -4.69 -4.16
CA PHE A 451 -4.40 -4.57 -3.89
C PHE A 451 -5.01 -5.94 -3.56
N GLU A 452 -4.87 -6.92 -4.44
CA GLU A 452 -5.46 -8.25 -4.27
C GLU A 452 -4.97 -8.94 -3.00
N HIS A 453 -3.65 -9.03 -2.82
CA HIS A 453 -3.04 -9.68 -1.66
C HIS A 453 -3.30 -8.95 -0.34
N SER A 454 -3.73 -7.68 -0.37
CA SER A 454 -4.15 -6.98 0.85
C SER A 454 -5.57 -7.37 1.30
N TYR A 455 -6.44 -7.85 0.40
CA TYR A 455 -7.80 -8.29 0.72
C TYR A 455 -7.91 -9.80 0.90
N PHE A 456 -7.22 -10.57 0.06
CA PHE A 456 -7.24 -12.03 0.07
C PHE A 456 -5.87 -12.56 -0.35
N SER A 457 -5.27 -13.43 0.47
CA SER A 457 -3.92 -13.90 0.20
C SER A 457 -3.68 -15.27 0.78
N GLN A 458 -2.75 -15.99 0.15
CA GLN A 458 -2.10 -17.17 0.72
C GLN A 458 -0.89 -16.82 1.59
N TYR A 459 -0.53 -15.54 1.66
CA TYR A 459 0.61 -15.02 2.40
C TYR A 459 0.18 -14.26 3.64
N GLY A 460 0.99 -14.30 4.70
CA GLY A 460 0.69 -13.66 5.97
C GLY A 460 1.01 -12.16 6.03
N THR A 461 1.52 -11.56 4.95
CA THR A 461 2.05 -10.18 4.95
C THR A 461 1.03 -9.14 5.41
N PHE A 462 -0.22 -9.23 4.97
CA PHE A 462 -1.28 -8.27 5.30
C PHE A 462 -2.29 -8.77 6.35
N LEU A 463 -1.95 -9.81 7.11
CA LEU A 463 -2.79 -10.30 8.20
C LEU A 463 -2.73 -9.39 9.45
N CYS A 464 -3.84 -9.41 10.19
CA CYS A 464 -4.06 -8.72 11.47
C CYS A 464 -4.09 -7.19 11.36
N ASP A 465 -4.36 -6.52 12.48
CA ASP A 465 -4.46 -5.06 12.52
C ASP A 465 -3.22 -4.35 13.08
N SER A 466 -2.31 -5.10 13.71
CA SER A 466 -1.12 -4.55 14.35
C SER A 466 0.05 -5.54 14.40
N GLU A 467 1.27 -5.04 14.57
CA GLU A 467 2.45 -5.88 14.80
C GLU A 467 2.30 -6.75 16.06
N ARG A 468 1.61 -6.23 17.08
CA ARG A 468 1.28 -6.97 18.30
C ARG A 468 0.49 -8.24 18.01
N GLU A 469 -0.63 -8.13 17.29
CA GLU A 469 -1.47 -9.30 16.94
C GLU A 469 -0.69 -10.30 16.08
N ARG A 470 0.13 -9.80 15.14
CA ARG A 470 0.99 -10.65 14.30
C ARG A 470 2.02 -11.42 15.12
N HIS A 471 2.53 -10.81 16.19
CA HIS A 471 3.43 -11.44 17.15
C HIS A 471 2.70 -12.49 17.99
N GLU A 472 1.52 -12.16 18.54
CA GLU A 472 0.68 -13.07 19.33
C GLU A 472 0.29 -14.34 18.53
N LEU A 473 -0.08 -14.17 17.25
CA LEU A 473 -0.44 -15.28 16.35
C LEU A 473 0.77 -15.96 15.69
N ARG A 474 1.99 -15.48 15.96
CA ARG A 474 3.25 -15.98 15.39
C ARG A 474 3.27 -16.02 13.86
N VAL A 475 2.67 -15.03 13.21
CA VAL A 475 2.50 -14.93 11.74
C VAL A 475 3.83 -15.16 11.01
N HIS A 476 4.90 -14.51 11.46
CA HIS A 476 6.25 -14.58 10.88
C HIS A 476 6.84 -16.01 10.84
N THR A 477 6.38 -16.92 11.72
CA THR A 477 6.89 -18.30 11.80
C THR A 477 5.90 -19.35 11.28
N ARG A 478 4.61 -19.03 11.23
CA ARG A 478 3.54 -19.96 10.85
C ARG A 478 3.05 -19.79 9.41
N THR A 479 3.42 -18.68 8.77
CA THR A 479 2.97 -18.31 7.42
C THR A 479 4.15 -17.91 6.54
N THR A 480 3.90 -17.65 5.26
CA THR A 480 4.93 -17.20 4.30
C THR A 480 4.70 -15.75 3.92
N SER A 481 5.77 -14.97 3.77
CA SER A 481 5.69 -13.58 3.33
C SER A 481 5.44 -13.47 1.82
N LEU A 482 4.59 -12.53 1.43
CA LEU A 482 4.38 -12.13 0.04
C LEU A 482 5.68 -11.64 -0.60
N TRP A 483 6.54 -10.97 0.15
CA TRP A 483 7.81 -10.45 -0.37
C TRP A 483 8.74 -11.59 -0.81
N SER A 484 8.75 -12.72 -0.08
CA SER A 484 9.47 -13.93 -0.49
C SER A 484 8.99 -14.51 -1.82
N TYR A 485 7.71 -14.34 -2.14
CA TYR A 485 7.14 -14.75 -3.42
C TYR A 485 7.48 -13.78 -4.55
N LEU A 486 7.16 -12.51 -4.36
CA LEU A 486 7.29 -11.49 -5.42
C LEU A 486 8.74 -11.28 -5.86
N ASN A 487 9.69 -11.44 -4.95
CA ASN A 487 11.11 -11.24 -5.23
C ASN A 487 11.80 -12.45 -5.88
N ARG A 488 11.06 -13.52 -6.18
CA ARG A 488 11.61 -14.62 -6.97
C ARG A 488 11.92 -14.14 -8.40
N PRO A 489 13.05 -14.55 -9.01
CA PRO A 489 13.45 -14.07 -10.34
C PRO A 489 12.39 -14.28 -11.44
N ASP A 490 11.68 -15.41 -11.39
CA ASP A 490 10.66 -15.77 -12.37
C ASP A 490 9.36 -14.97 -12.24
N VAL A 491 9.06 -14.49 -11.03
CA VAL A 491 7.90 -13.62 -10.75
C VAL A 491 8.29 -12.16 -10.99
N LEU A 492 9.39 -11.72 -10.38
CA LEU A 492 9.88 -10.34 -10.39
C LEU A 492 10.03 -9.78 -11.80
N LYS A 493 10.56 -10.56 -12.75
CA LYS A 493 10.75 -10.13 -14.14
C LYS A 493 9.46 -9.61 -14.81
N ASN A 494 8.29 -10.13 -14.40
CA ASN A 494 6.98 -9.73 -14.95
C ASN A 494 6.42 -8.48 -14.27
N LEU A 495 7.03 -8.06 -13.14
CA LEU A 495 6.63 -6.90 -12.36
C LEU A 495 7.51 -5.68 -12.66
N LEU A 496 8.58 -5.85 -13.44
CA LEU A 496 9.47 -4.76 -13.81
C LEU A 496 8.88 -3.92 -14.95
N ASN A 497 9.11 -2.62 -14.85
CA ASN A 497 8.81 -1.65 -15.89
C ASN A 497 9.99 -1.60 -16.88
N PRO A 498 9.80 -1.95 -18.16
CA PRO A 498 10.87 -1.90 -19.14
C PRO A 498 11.36 -0.47 -19.44
N LEU A 499 10.56 0.55 -19.12
CA LEU A 499 10.92 1.97 -19.32
C LEU A 499 11.66 2.58 -18.13
N TYR A 500 11.93 1.81 -17.07
CA TYR A 500 12.56 2.33 -15.88
C TYR A 500 13.96 2.89 -16.16
N GLU A 501 14.15 4.15 -15.77
CA GLU A 501 15.44 4.83 -15.72
C GLU A 501 15.62 5.39 -14.30
N PRO A 502 16.72 5.05 -13.60
CA PRO A 502 16.98 5.59 -12.27
C PRO A 502 16.96 7.12 -12.27
N ASN A 503 15.93 7.70 -11.64
CA ASN A 503 15.73 9.13 -11.54
C ASN A 503 15.91 9.57 -10.07
N PRO A 504 17.06 10.18 -9.70
CA PRO A 504 17.32 10.58 -8.32
C PRO A 504 16.53 11.85 -7.91
N ASN A 505 15.92 12.55 -8.87
CA ASN A 505 15.26 13.81 -8.60
C ASN A 505 13.91 13.63 -7.89
N VAL A 506 13.49 14.68 -7.18
CA VAL A 506 12.13 14.82 -6.67
C VAL A 506 11.13 14.86 -7.83
N ILE A 507 10.02 14.11 -7.71
CA ILE A 507 8.95 14.10 -8.72
C ILE A 507 7.77 14.95 -8.23
N TRP A 508 7.50 16.08 -8.89
CA TRP A 508 6.43 17.00 -8.52
C TRP A 508 5.19 16.76 -9.40
N PRO A 509 4.20 15.97 -8.95
CA PRO A 509 3.04 15.68 -9.78
C PRO A 509 2.18 16.94 -9.99
N SER A 510 1.55 17.00 -11.16
CA SER A 510 0.41 17.88 -11.38
C SER A 510 -0.76 17.41 -10.52
N VAL A 511 -1.23 18.33 -9.68
CA VAL A 511 -2.43 18.17 -8.84
C VAL A 511 -3.60 18.99 -9.40
N ALA A 512 -3.67 19.11 -10.73
CA ALA A 512 -4.84 19.62 -11.42
C ALA A 512 -5.84 18.48 -11.69
N PRO A 513 -7.16 18.70 -11.56
CA PRO A 513 -8.16 17.64 -11.80
C PRO A 513 -8.03 16.97 -13.18
N ILE A 514 -7.68 17.74 -14.21
CA ILE A 514 -7.49 17.26 -15.59
C ILE A 514 -6.29 16.31 -15.75
N SER A 515 -5.38 16.29 -14.79
CA SER A 515 -4.18 15.43 -14.80
C SER A 515 -4.41 14.07 -14.14
N LEU A 516 -5.60 13.81 -13.61
CA LEU A 516 -5.97 12.51 -13.04
C LEU A 516 -6.69 11.65 -14.07
N GLU A 517 -6.33 10.38 -14.11
CA GLU A 517 -6.96 9.38 -14.97
C GLU A 517 -7.63 8.30 -14.11
N LEU A 518 -8.77 7.77 -14.58
CA LEU A 518 -9.35 6.56 -14.00
C LEU A 518 -8.37 5.40 -14.19
N TRP A 519 -8.09 4.64 -13.14
CA TRP A 519 -7.24 3.45 -13.22
C TRP A 519 -7.99 2.29 -13.89
N GLN A 520 -8.04 2.32 -15.23
CA GLN A 520 -8.84 1.40 -16.05
C GLN A 520 -8.40 -0.05 -15.88
N GLU A 521 -7.09 -0.29 -15.77
CA GLU A 521 -6.46 -1.60 -15.59
C GLU A 521 -6.88 -2.29 -14.29
N LEU A 522 -7.41 -1.53 -13.32
CA LEU A 522 -7.97 -2.09 -12.09
C LEU A 522 -9.50 -2.02 -12.10
N TYR A 523 -10.08 -0.83 -12.24
CA TYR A 523 -11.51 -0.60 -12.01
C TYR A 523 -12.40 -1.08 -13.16
N LEU A 524 -11.86 -1.22 -14.38
CA LEU A 524 -12.58 -1.69 -15.56
C LEU A 524 -12.09 -3.06 -16.05
N ARG A 525 -11.21 -3.73 -15.29
CA ARG A 525 -10.54 -4.96 -15.72
C ARG A 525 -11.46 -6.15 -16.02
N TRP A 526 -12.66 -6.16 -15.44
CA TRP A 526 -13.68 -7.18 -15.67
C TRP A 526 -14.84 -6.69 -16.55
N THR A 527 -14.82 -5.42 -16.95
CA THR A 527 -15.89 -4.77 -17.72
C THR A 527 -15.45 -4.46 -19.14
N VAL A 528 -14.17 -4.12 -19.32
CA VAL A 528 -13.56 -3.74 -20.59
C VAL A 528 -12.42 -4.70 -20.90
N ASP A 529 -12.40 -5.18 -22.15
CA ASP A 529 -11.33 -6.02 -22.67
C ASP A 529 -9.97 -5.27 -22.64
N GLN A 530 -9.00 -5.85 -21.93
CA GLN A 530 -7.66 -5.29 -21.73
C GLN A 530 -6.65 -5.72 -22.80
N MET A 531 -7.04 -6.52 -23.81
CA MET A 531 -6.13 -7.04 -24.85
C MET A 531 -5.29 -5.97 -25.53
N ASN A 532 -5.82 -4.76 -25.74
CA ASN A 532 -5.06 -3.67 -26.35
C ASN A 532 -3.94 -3.15 -25.45
N SER A 533 -4.20 -3.02 -24.14
CA SER A 533 -3.19 -2.61 -23.15
C SER A 533 -2.06 -3.64 -23.06
N GLU A 534 -2.40 -4.93 -23.07
CA GLU A 534 -1.43 -6.03 -23.07
C GLU A 534 -0.55 -6.02 -24.33
N ARG A 535 -1.16 -5.84 -25.51
CA ARG A 535 -0.43 -5.73 -26.79
C ARG A 535 0.52 -4.53 -26.79
N ASN A 536 0.07 -3.39 -26.28
CA ASN A 536 0.90 -2.19 -26.18
C ASN A 536 2.12 -2.42 -25.28
N LEU A 537 1.92 -3.06 -24.12
CA LEU A 537 3.02 -3.39 -23.20
C LEU A 537 4.02 -4.38 -23.84
N ALA A 538 3.52 -5.41 -24.53
CA ALA A 538 4.37 -6.36 -25.24
C ALA A 538 5.20 -5.67 -26.34
N GLN A 539 4.59 -4.73 -27.08
CA GLN A 539 5.27 -3.93 -28.09
C GLN A 539 6.35 -3.03 -27.46
N ILE A 540 6.06 -2.37 -26.33
CA ILE A 540 7.05 -1.57 -25.60
C ILE A 540 8.24 -2.43 -25.18
N LEU A 541 7.97 -3.61 -24.59
CA LEU A 541 9.03 -4.54 -24.18
C LEU A 541 9.91 -4.97 -25.35
N HIS A 542 9.29 -5.28 -26.50
CA HIS A 542 10.01 -5.63 -27.72
C HIS A 542 10.90 -4.48 -28.20
N LEU A 543 10.38 -3.25 -28.24
CA LEU A 543 11.11 -2.07 -28.67
C LEU A 543 12.32 -1.77 -27.76
N VAL A 544 12.13 -1.79 -26.44
CA VAL A 544 13.20 -1.56 -25.46
C VAL A 544 14.30 -2.64 -25.58
N THR A 545 13.90 -3.90 -25.74
CA THR A 545 14.85 -5.01 -25.90
C THR A 545 15.66 -4.85 -27.19
N SER A 546 14.98 -4.56 -28.30
CA SER A 546 15.61 -4.31 -29.60
C SER A 546 16.57 -3.11 -29.54
N GLU A 547 16.18 -2.02 -28.88
CA GLU A 547 17.05 -0.86 -28.69
C GLU A 547 18.32 -1.23 -27.90
N LYS A 548 18.19 -1.98 -26.80
CA LYS A 548 19.33 -2.44 -25.98
C LYS A 548 20.30 -3.30 -26.79
N GLU A 549 19.79 -4.20 -27.62
CA GLU A 549 20.59 -5.03 -28.52
C GLU A 549 21.31 -4.19 -29.59
N LEU A 550 20.61 -3.25 -30.22
CA LEU A 550 21.18 -2.35 -31.22
C LEU A 550 22.25 -1.43 -30.62
N ARG A 551 22.04 -0.87 -29.42
CA ARG A 551 23.04 -0.07 -28.69
C ARG A 551 24.30 -0.90 -28.39
N SER A 552 24.13 -2.15 -27.94
CA SER A 552 25.25 -3.08 -27.70
C SER A 552 26.02 -3.40 -28.98
N LYS A 553 25.31 -3.67 -30.09
CA LYS A 553 25.91 -3.91 -31.41
C LYS A 553 26.68 -2.68 -31.91
N ALA A 554 26.11 -1.48 -31.78
CA ALA A 554 26.76 -0.23 -32.16
C ALA A 554 28.06 0.00 -31.36
N LEU A 555 28.06 -0.28 -30.05
CA LEU A 555 29.26 -0.16 -29.21
C LEU A 555 30.37 -1.12 -29.67
N LYS A 556 30.02 -2.37 -29.98
CA LYS A 556 30.97 -3.37 -30.51
C LYS A 556 31.57 -2.93 -31.85
N LEU A 557 30.74 -2.45 -32.78
CA LEU A 557 31.19 -1.97 -34.09
C LEU A 557 32.08 -0.72 -33.97
N ARG A 558 31.75 0.23 -33.08
CA ARG A 558 32.59 1.41 -32.81
C ARG A 558 33.96 1.01 -32.26
N LYS A 559 34.02 0.03 -31.36
CA LYS A 559 35.29 -0.51 -30.84
C LYS A 559 36.11 -1.14 -31.97
N GLN A 560 35.50 -2.00 -32.79
CA GLN A 560 36.17 -2.63 -33.94
C GLN A 560 36.70 -1.60 -34.94
N ALA A 561 35.92 -0.56 -35.26
CA ALA A 561 36.37 0.51 -36.15
C ALA A 561 37.56 1.30 -35.56
N SER A 562 37.56 1.54 -34.24
CA SER A 562 38.67 2.19 -33.54
C SER A 562 39.94 1.32 -33.55
N ASP A 563 39.81 0.01 -33.34
CA ASP A 563 40.92 -0.93 -33.34
C ASP A 563 41.54 -1.05 -34.73
N LEU A 564 40.71 -1.19 -35.79
CA LEU A 564 41.16 -1.19 -37.18
C LEU A 564 41.85 0.12 -37.56
N ARG A 565 41.33 1.28 -37.12
CA ARG A 565 41.98 2.57 -37.35
C ARG A 565 43.36 2.64 -36.69
N CYS A 566 43.51 2.12 -35.47
CA CYS A 566 44.81 2.03 -34.81
C CYS A 566 45.78 1.12 -35.57
N GLU A 567 45.29 0.00 -36.09
CA GLU A 567 46.09 -0.94 -36.89
C GLU A 567 46.56 -0.32 -38.21
N ILE A 568 45.67 0.36 -38.94
CA ILE A 568 46.02 1.10 -40.16
C ILE A 568 47.10 2.15 -39.85
N LEU A 569 46.96 2.91 -38.76
CA LEU A 569 47.96 3.91 -38.35
C LEU A 569 49.31 3.27 -37.97
N LYS A 570 49.32 2.06 -37.42
CA LYS A 570 50.55 1.31 -37.15
C LYS A 570 51.19 0.84 -38.45
N LEU A 571 50.42 0.29 -39.38
CA LEU A 571 50.88 -0.17 -40.68
C LEU A 571 51.48 0.97 -41.51
N LEU A 572 50.82 2.14 -41.53
CA LEU A 572 51.33 3.35 -42.18
C LEU A 572 52.64 3.87 -41.56
N LYS A 573 52.85 3.66 -40.25
CA LYS A 573 54.10 4.02 -39.57
C LYS A 573 55.21 3.00 -39.76
N SER A 574 54.88 1.73 -40.04
CA SER A 574 55.86 0.66 -40.21
C SER A 574 56.45 0.54 -41.62
N GLY A 575 56.04 1.39 -42.56
CA GLY A 575 56.74 1.62 -43.84
C GLY A 575 57.08 0.37 -44.66
N ASN A 576 56.11 -0.10 -45.45
CA ASN A 576 56.35 -0.73 -46.74
C ASN A 576 55.48 -0.03 -47.78
#